data_AF-A0A7J2MGI5-F1
#
_entry.id   AF-A0A7J2MGI5-F1
#
_cell.length_a   1.000
_cell.length_b   1.000
_cell.length_c   1.000
_cell.angle_alpha   90.00
_cell.angle_beta   90.00
_cell.angle_gamma   90.00
#
_symmetry.space_group_name_H-M   'P 1'
#
loop_
_entity.id
_entity.type
_entity.pdbx_description
1 polymer ?
#
loop_
_entity_poly.entity_id
_entity_poly.type
_entity_poly.pdbx_seq_one_letter_code
_entity_poly.pdbx_strand_id
1 'polypeptide(L)'
;MGVQFHQSARNRRRGSEMNRDKRFELIARANSERICEIAERILADTATAVEVIKKPVGGMIMMRFRDTAEKCVFNIGEVLVTEAEVRIGSELGYAMVMGRDAEAALAGAIIDAAVE
;
A
#
# COMPACT_ATOMS: atom_id res chain seq x y z
N MET A 1 32.52 20.62 11.56
CA MET A 1 32.39 19.59 12.63
C MET A 1 31.69 18.40 11.99
N GLY A 2 32.49 17.42 11.58
CA GLY A 2 32.00 16.24 10.87
C GLY A 2 31.55 15.16 11.83
N VAL A 3 30.55 14.39 11.43
CA VAL A 3 30.32 13.07 11.97
C VAL A 3 30.19 12.13 10.77
N GLN A 4 31.29 11.43 10.49
CA GLN A 4 31.30 10.27 9.61
C GLN A 4 30.68 9.11 10.39
N PHE A 5 29.62 8.51 9.85
CA PHE A 5 29.24 7.16 10.26
C PHE A 5 29.69 6.17 9.19
N HIS A 6 30.44 5.21 9.72
CA HIS A 6 31.20 4.16 9.08
C HIS A 6 30.32 3.33 8.12
N GLN A 7 30.72 3.24 6.84
CA GLN A 7 30.25 2.17 5.98
C GLN A 7 30.75 0.82 6.54
N SER A 8 29.86 -0.16 6.64
CA SER A 8 30.20 -1.57 6.72
C SER A 8 29.47 -2.31 5.61
N ALA A 9 30.26 -2.83 4.68
CA ALA A 9 29.80 -3.57 3.52
C ALA A 9 29.28 -4.97 3.90
N ARG A 10 28.08 -5.32 3.41
CA ARG A 10 27.73 -6.71 3.06
C ARG A 10 27.01 -6.74 1.72
N ASN A 11 27.58 -7.52 0.81
CA ASN A 11 27.22 -7.68 -0.58
C ASN A 11 26.71 -9.11 -0.79
N ARG A 12 25.45 -9.29 -1.25
CA ARG A 12 25.12 -10.01 -2.52
C ARG A 12 23.61 -10.33 -2.64
N ARG A 13 23.00 -9.80 -3.71
CA ARG A 13 21.68 -10.12 -4.32
C ARG A 13 20.40 -9.65 -3.60
N ARG A 14 20.21 -8.34 -3.40
CA ARG A 14 18.85 -7.74 -3.34
C ARG A 14 18.57 -7.12 -4.72
N GLY A 15 17.76 -7.78 -5.54
CA GLY A 15 17.11 -7.09 -6.66
C GLY A 15 16.36 -5.89 -6.07
N SER A 16 16.44 -4.73 -6.73
CA SER A 16 16.10 -3.40 -6.17
C SER A 16 14.97 -3.44 -5.14
N GLU A 17 15.28 -3.10 -3.90
CA GLU A 17 14.29 -2.93 -2.83
C GLU A 17 13.24 -1.92 -3.32
N MET A 18 12.01 -2.38 -3.54
CA MET A 18 10.94 -1.54 -4.07
C MET A 18 10.46 -0.62 -2.95
N ASN A 19 10.61 0.69 -3.13
CA ASN A 19 10.04 1.66 -2.19
C ASN A 19 8.51 1.49 -2.10
N ARG A 20 7.97 1.67 -0.90
CA ARG A 20 6.55 1.60 -0.54
C ARG A 20 5.66 2.47 -1.43
N ASP A 21 6.11 3.63 -1.87
CA ASP A 21 5.37 4.48 -2.81
C ASP A 21 5.08 3.76 -4.14
N LYS A 22 6.09 3.08 -4.69
CA LYS A 22 5.93 2.34 -5.95
C LYS A 22 5.05 1.11 -5.76
N ARG A 23 5.15 0.47 -4.61
CA ARG A 23 4.30 -0.66 -4.23
C ARG A 23 2.83 -0.23 -4.13
N PHE A 24 2.54 0.90 -3.49
CA PHE A 24 1.18 1.46 -3.44
C PHE A 24 0.64 1.82 -4.82
N GLU A 25 1.45 2.40 -5.70
CA GLU A 25 1.03 2.66 -7.07
C GLU A 25 0.62 1.37 -7.80
N LEU A 26 1.40 0.29 -7.62
CA LEU A 26 1.10 -1.00 -8.22
C LEU A 26 -0.17 -1.64 -7.63
N ILE A 27 -0.31 -1.62 -6.30
CA ILE A 27 -1.50 -2.15 -5.60
C ILE A 27 -2.76 -1.41 -6.06
N ALA A 28 -2.73 -0.07 -6.10
CA ALA A 28 -3.89 0.75 -6.46
C ALA A 28 -4.35 0.58 -7.92
N ARG A 29 -3.46 0.10 -8.80
CA ARG A 29 -3.73 -0.13 -10.24
C ARG A 29 -3.87 -1.59 -10.60
N ALA A 30 -3.65 -2.50 -9.65
CA ALA A 30 -3.68 -3.94 -9.91
C ALA A 30 -5.09 -4.38 -10.31
N ASN A 31 -5.17 -5.42 -11.13
CA ASN A 31 -6.41 -6.14 -11.35
C ASN A 31 -6.79 -6.88 -10.04
N SER A 32 -8.06 -6.80 -9.67
CA SER A 32 -8.59 -7.35 -8.42
C SER A 32 -8.38 -8.86 -8.28
N GLU A 33 -8.64 -9.63 -9.33
CA GLU A 33 -8.43 -11.09 -9.30
C GLU A 33 -6.95 -11.39 -9.05
N ARG A 34 -6.06 -10.69 -9.77
CA ARG A 34 -4.63 -10.94 -9.65
C ARG A 34 -4.06 -10.57 -8.29
N ILE A 35 -4.52 -9.48 -7.67
CA ILE A 35 -4.04 -9.08 -6.35
C ILE A 35 -4.56 -10.03 -5.26
N CYS A 36 -5.81 -10.49 -5.37
CA CYS A 36 -6.38 -11.51 -4.49
C CYS A 36 -5.63 -12.84 -4.58
N GLU A 37 -5.33 -13.34 -5.78
CA GLU A 37 -4.53 -14.56 -5.98
C GLU A 37 -3.16 -14.49 -5.27
N ILE A 38 -2.51 -13.32 -5.29
CA ILE A 38 -1.21 -13.13 -4.63
C ILE A 38 -1.38 -13.15 -3.12
N ALA A 39 -2.40 -12.47 -2.58
CA ALA A 39 -2.69 -12.46 -1.15
C ALA A 39 -3.05 -13.86 -0.65
N GLU A 40 -3.83 -14.64 -1.39
CA GLU A 40 -4.16 -16.03 -1.07
C GLU A 40 -2.91 -16.91 -0.95
N ARG A 41 -1.92 -16.72 -1.84
CA ARG A 41 -0.64 -17.44 -1.76
C ARG A 41 0.17 -17.08 -0.51
N ILE A 42 0.06 -15.85 -0.02
CA ILE A 42 0.69 -15.41 1.23
C ILE A 42 -0.04 -16.06 2.42
N LEU A 43 -1.38 -16.06 2.39
CA LEU A 43 -2.23 -16.65 3.42
C LEU A 43 -2.11 -18.18 3.50
N ALA A 44 -1.75 -18.85 2.41
CA ALA A 44 -1.53 -20.29 2.37
C ALA A 44 -0.28 -20.72 3.17
N ASP A 45 0.64 -19.79 3.46
CA ASP A 45 1.75 -20.05 4.38
C ASP A 45 1.25 -20.03 5.82
N THR A 46 1.25 -21.20 6.48
CA THR A 46 0.74 -21.37 7.85
C THR A 46 1.57 -20.62 8.90
N ALA A 47 2.77 -20.15 8.55
CA ALA A 47 3.55 -19.26 9.42
C ALA A 47 3.03 -17.82 9.41
N THR A 48 2.22 -17.43 8.43
CA THR A 48 1.73 -16.06 8.25
C THR A 48 0.42 -15.85 9.01
N ALA A 49 0.52 -15.29 10.22
CA ALA A 49 -0.64 -14.82 10.96
C ALA A 49 -1.00 -13.38 10.56
N VAL A 50 -2.15 -13.21 9.89
CA VAL A 50 -2.68 -11.89 9.53
C VAL A 50 -3.72 -11.43 10.55
N GLU A 51 -3.47 -10.31 11.20
CA GLU A 51 -4.43 -9.61 12.05
C GLU A 51 -5.05 -8.46 11.26
N VAL A 52 -6.37 -8.44 11.11
CA VAL A 52 -7.07 -7.32 10.45
C VAL A 52 -7.30 -6.19 11.46
N ILE A 53 -6.54 -5.10 11.30
CA ILE A 53 -6.62 -3.92 12.18
C ILE A 53 -7.81 -3.06 11.82
N LYS A 54 -8.01 -2.87 10.50
CA LYS A 54 -9.15 -2.16 9.93
C LYS A 54 -9.69 -3.00 8.80
N LYS A 55 -10.92 -3.49 8.98
CA LYS A 55 -11.67 -4.16 7.91
C LYS A 55 -11.80 -3.21 6.72
N PRO A 56 -12.00 -3.72 5.49
CA PRO A 56 -12.28 -2.87 4.34
C PRO A 56 -13.46 -1.94 4.61
N VAL A 57 -13.21 -0.63 4.53
CA VAL A 57 -14.23 0.41 4.72
C VAL A 57 -14.23 1.33 3.51
N GLY A 58 -15.42 1.53 2.93
CA GLY A 58 -15.63 2.48 1.86
C GLY A 58 -15.67 3.92 2.39
N GLY A 59 -15.10 4.86 1.65
CA GLY A 59 -15.05 6.28 1.99
C GLY A 59 -14.99 7.17 0.75
N MET A 60 -15.08 8.47 0.95
CA MET A 60 -14.92 9.47 -0.12
C MET A 60 -13.72 10.35 0.22
N ILE A 61 -12.88 10.63 -0.77
CA ILE A 61 -11.75 11.56 -0.62
C ILE A 61 -11.91 12.77 -1.53
N MET A 62 -11.61 13.96 -1.01
CA MET A 62 -11.67 15.21 -1.79
C MET A 62 -10.52 15.29 -2.79
N MET A 63 -10.85 15.38 -4.09
CA MET A 63 -9.86 15.70 -5.13
C MET A 63 -9.52 17.18 -5.09
N ARG A 64 -8.22 17.48 -4.99
CA ARG A 64 -7.68 18.84 -5.08
C ARG A 64 -7.08 19.07 -6.45
N PHE A 65 -7.51 20.14 -7.11
CA PHE A 65 -6.91 20.63 -8.33
C PHE A 65 -6.09 21.89 -8.04
N ARG A 66 -4.98 22.05 -8.74
CA ARG A 66 -4.19 23.28 -8.74
C ARG A 66 -4.30 23.90 -10.13
N ASP A 67 -4.88 25.10 -10.20
CA ASP A 67 -5.00 25.81 -11.47
C ASP A 67 -3.62 26.17 -12.06
N THR A 68 -3.56 26.29 -13.37
CA THR A 68 -2.34 26.61 -14.11
C THR A 68 -2.07 28.11 -14.21
N ALA A 69 -3.09 28.96 -14.17
CA ALA A 69 -2.95 30.42 -14.28
C ALA A 69 -2.54 31.03 -12.93
N GLU A 70 -3.42 30.97 -11.93
CA GLU A 70 -3.21 31.65 -10.64
C GLU A 70 -2.59 30.72 -9.57
N LYS A 71 -2.32 29.45 -9.90
CA LYS A 71 -1.79 28.42 -8.97
C LYS A 71 -2.63 28.19 -7.71
N CYS A 72 -3.88 28.65 -7.71
CA CYS A 72 -4.88 28.42 -6.67
C CYS A 72 -5.20 26.93 -6.52
N VAL A 73 -5.37 26.47 -5.28
CA VAL A 73 -5.83 25.11 -4.98
C VAL A 73 -7.31 25.15 -4.63
N PHE A 74 -8.11 24.34 -5.31
CA PHE A 74 -9.53 24.18 -5.00
C PHE A 74 -9.97 22.72 -5.09
N ASN A 75 -11.11 22.41 -4.49
CA ASN A 75 -11.68 21.08 -4.50
C ASN A 75 -12.58 20.92 -5.75
N ILE A 76 -12.33 19.89 -6.55
CA ILE A 76 -13.06 19.68 -7.82
C ILE A 76 -14.09 18.54 -7.73
N GLY A 77 -14.07 17.76 -6.65
CA GLY A 77 -15.03 16.67 -6.43
C GLY A 77 -14.52 15.66 -5.41
N GLU A 78 -15.21 14.54 -5.35
CA GLU A 78 -14.91 13.43 -4.46
C GLU A 78 -14.66 12.13 -5.24
N VAL A 79 -13.80 11.27 -4.72
CA VAL A 79 -13.55 9.93 -5.25
C VAL A 79 -13.92 8.91 -4.20
N LEU A 80 -14.75 7.94 -4.60
CA LEU A 80 -15.06 6.78 -3.80
C LEU A 80 -13.85 5.86 -3.73
N VAL A 81 -13.48 5.45 -2.53
CA VAL A 81 -12.36 4.55 -2.25
C VAL A 81 -12.76 3.49 -1.24
N THR A 82 -12.04 2.38 -1.20
CA THR A 82 -12.06 1.42 -0.10
C THR A 82 -10.66 1.28 0.46
N GLU A 83 -10.53 1.34 1.78
CA GLU A 83 -9.25 1.17 2.48
C GLU A 83 -9.29 0.03 3.50
N ALA A 84 -8.15 -0.59 3.75
CA ALA A 84 -7.98 -1.64 4.75
C ALA A 84 -6.59 -1.55 5.41
N GLU A 85 -6.49 -2.02 6.65
CA GLU A 85 -5.24 -2.14 7.40
C GLU A 85 -5.12 -3.52 8.03
N VAL A 86 -3.91 -4.09 7.95
CA VAL A 86 -3.58 -5.39 8.54
C VAL A 86 -2.24 -5.34 9.25
N ARG A 87 -1.97 -6.34 10.06
CA ARG A 87 -0.68 -6.58 10.69
C ARG A 87 -0.22 -8.02 10.43
N ILE A 88 1.05 -8.18 10.09
CA ILE A 88 1.74 -9.46 9.98
C ILE A 88 3.02 -9.38 10.82
N GLY A 89 3.08 -10.11 11.94
CA GLY A 89 4.17 -9.95 12.90
C GLY A 89 4.22 -8.53 13.47
N SER A 90 5.34 -7.83 13.28
CA SER A 90 5.51 -6.41 13.65
C SER A 90 5.05 -5.43 12.58
N GLU A 91 4.82 -5.90 11.35
CA GLU A 91 4.66 -5.03 10.19
C GLU A 91 3.21 -4.65 9.93
N LEU A 92 2.99 -3.37 9.66
CA LEU A 92 1.69 -2.80 9.32
C LEU A 92 1.55 -2.62 7.82
N GLY A 93 0.50 -3.23 7.27
CA GLY A 93 0.11 -3.10 5.87
C GLY A 93 -1.10 -2.19 5.72
N TYR A 94 -1.06 -1.37 4.68
CA TYR A 94 -2.17 -0.51 4.28
C TYR A 94 -2.42 -0.66 2.78
N ALA A 95 -3.68 -0.57 2.39
CA ALA A 95 -4.01 -0.29 1.00
C ALA A 95 -5.30 0.52 0.89
N MET A 96 -5.36 1.33 -0.14
CA MET A 96 -6.55 2.06 -0.57
C MET A 96 -6.70 1.91 -2.08
N VAL A 97 -7.86 1.46 -2.51
CA VAL A 97 -8.21 1.27 -3.92
C VAL A 97 -9.39 2.17 -4.28
N MET A 98 -9.48 2.60 -5.54
CA MET A 98 -10.64 3.33 -6.03
C MET A 98 -11.86 2.41 -6.16
N GLY A 99 -13.04 2.93 -5.87
CA GLY A 99 -14.29 2.20 -5.95
C GLY A 99 -14.66 1.49 -4.64
N ARG A 100 -15.34 0.34 -4.76
CA ARG A 100 -15.91 -0.42 -3.63
C ARG A 100 -15.28 -1.80 -3.45
N ASP A 101 -14.08 -2.01 -4.00
CA ASP A 101 -13.46 -3.33 -4.01
C ASP A 101 -12.81 -3.66 -2.66
N ALA A 102 -13.58 -4.30 -1.78
CA ALA A 102 -13.15 -4.67 -0.45
C ALA A 102 -12.08 -5.77 -0.45
N GLU A 103 -12.17 -6.71 -1.39
CA GLU A 103 -11.23 -7.83 -1.49
C GLU A 103 -9.87 -7.32 -1.97
N ALA A 104 -9.85 -6.48 -3.01
CA ALA A 104 -8.61 -5.87 -3.49
C ALA A 104 -7.95 -4.96 -2.44
N ALA A 105 -8.74 -4.21 -1.65
CA ALA A 105 -8.22 -3.40 -0.55
C ALA A 105 -7.55 -4.28 0.52
N LEU A 106 -8.22 -5.36 0.95
CA LEU A 106 -7.65 -6.26 1.96
C LEU A 106 -6.41 -6.99 1.41
N ALA A 107 -6.49 -7.52 0.20
CA ALA A 107 -5.38 -8.19 -0.48
C ALA A 107 -4.16 -7.27 -0.62
N GLY A 108 -4.38 -6.02 -1.02
CA GLY A 108 -3.34 -5.01 -1.07
C GLY A 108 -2.67 -4.75 0.28
N ALA A 109 -3.45 -4.63 1.35
CA ALA A 109 -2.91 -4.42 2.69
C ALA A 109 -2.08 -5.63 3.17
N ILE A 110 -2.51 -6.87 2.86
CA ILE A 110 -1.76 -8.10 3.15
C ILE A 110 -0.43 -8.10 2.40
N ILE A 111 -0.43 -7.77 1.11
CA ILE A 111 0.78 -7.71 0.30
C ILE A 111 1.74 -6.61 0.81
N ASP A 112 1.19 -5.47 1.22
CA ASP A 112 1.98 -4.39 1.79
C ASP A 112 2.69 -4.81 3.07
N ALA A 113 1.98 -5.44 4.02
CA ALA A 113 2.56 -5.96 5.26
C ALA A 113 3.59 -7.07 5.03
N ALA A 114 3.37 -7.93 4.03
CA ALA A 114 4.24 -9.09 3.77
C ALA A 114 5.58 -8.72 3.10
N VAL A 115 5.73 -7.49 2.60
CA VAL A 115 6.94 -7.00 1.94
C VAL A 115 7.84 -6.18 2.86
N GLU A 116 7.28 -5.61 3.93
CA GLU A 116 8.07 -4.95 5.00
C GLU A 116 8.89 -5.97 5.80
#